data_AF-A0A094K3F9-F1
#
_entry.id   AF-A0A094K3F9-F1
#
_cell.length_a   1.000
_cell.length_b   1.000
_cell.length_c   1.000
_cell.angle_alpha   90.00
_cell.angle_beta   90.00
_cell.angle_gamma   90.00
#
_symmetry.space_group_name_H-M   'P 1'
#
loop_
_entity.id
_entity.type
_entity.pdbx_description
1 polymer ?
#
loop_
_entity_poly.entity_id
_entity_poly.type
_entity_poly.pdbx_seq_one_letter_code
_entity_poly.pdbx_strand_id
1 'polypeptide(L)' 'MSEPNFTELNQRTCLSFKQQQRMIKALLAGKTILCEHCGKALSAKLPSAKGDVVGTIRCAKGCTDIELEADIASN' A
#
# COMPACT_ATOMS: atom_id res chain seq x y z
N MET A 1 12.94 14.49 31.36
CA MET A 1 12.88 13.59 30.19
C MET A 1 11.43 13.17 30.04
N SER A 2 10.80 13.49 28.91
CA SER A 2 9.38 13.20 28.68
C SER A 2 9.19 11.72 28.41
N GLU A 3 8.30 11.04 29.14
CA GLU A 3 7.91 9.67 28.83
C GLU A 3 7.33 9.60 27.40
N PRO A 4 7.78 8.66 26.55
CA PRO A 4 7.18 8.49 25.23
C PRO A 4 5.73 8.03 25.39
N ASN A 5 4.79 8.83 24.90
CA ASN A 5 3.36 8.49 24.90
C ASN A 5 3.08 7.41 23.84
N PHE A 6 3.18 6.14 24.24
CA PHE A 6 2.94 4.98 23.38
C PHE A 6 1.49 4.88 22.88
N THR A 7 0.54 5.48 23.60
CA THR A 7 -0.89 5.48 23.22
C THR A 7 -1.12 6.29 21.95
N GLU A 8 -0.59 7.51 21.88
CA GLU A 8 -0.70 8.35 20.68
C GLU A 8 0.01 7.71 19.48
N LEU A 9 1.17 7.10 19.71
CA LEU A 9 1.91 6.36 18.67
C LEU A 9 1.08 5.18 18.13
N ASN A 10 0.48 4.38 19.00
CA ASN A 10 -0.34 3.24 18.61
C ASN A 10 -1.58 3.67 17.80
N GLN A 11 -2.25 4.75 18.21
CA GLN A 11 -3.39 5.31 17.48
C GLN A 11 -3.00 5.78 16.08
N ARG A 12 -1.89 6.53 15.96
CA ARG A 12 -1.36 6.98 14.67
C ARG A 12 -1.03 5.80 13.76
N THR A 13 -0.37 4.77 14.29
CA THR A 13 -0.04 3.56 13.52
C THR A 13 -1.29 2.83 13.03
N CYS A 14 -2.32 2.70 13.87
CA CYS A 14 -3.58 2.05 13.49
C CYS A 14 -4.30 2.81 12.38
N LEU A 15 -4.33 4.15 12.46
CA LEU A 15 -4.94 5.00 11.43
C LEU A 15 -4.19 4.89 10.10
N SER A 16 -2.85 4.98 10.13
CA SER A 16 -2.01 4.84 8.94
C SER A 16 -2.20 3.49 8.26
N PHE A 17 -2.23 2.40 9.03
CA PHE A 17 -2.47 1.06 8.49
C PHE A 17 -3.84 0.96 7.79
N LYS A 18 -4.90 1.44 8.43
CA LYS A 18 -6.26 1.44 7.84
C LYS A 18 -6.33 2.30 6.57
N GLN A 19 -5.61 3.43 6.54
CA GLN A 19 -5.55 4.29 5.37
C GLN A 19 -4.84 3.59 4.21
N GLN A 20 -3.68 2.99 4.46
CA GLN A 20 -2.94 2.19 3.48
C GLN A 20 -3.80 1.01 2.96
N GLN A 21 -4.48 0.28 3.84
CA GLN A 21 -5.34 -0.84 3.45
C GLN A 21 -6.50 -0.39 2.54
N ARG A 22 -7.17 0.72 2.88
CA ARG A 22 -8.26 1.27 2.05
C ARG A 22 -7.75 1.74 0.70
N MET A 23 -6.59 2.39 0.68
CA MET A 23 -5.92 2.87 -0.54
C MET A 23 -5.64 1.70 -1.50
N ILE A 24 -5.01 0.64 -0.99
CA ILE A 24 -4.70 -0.57 -1.76
C ILE A 24 -5.98 -1.18 -2.34
N LYS A 25 -7.00 -1.40 -1.50
CA LYS A 25 -8.30 -1.95 -1.95
C LYS A 25 -8.95 -1.10 -3.04
N ALA A 26 -8.94 0.22 -2.90
CA ALA A 26 -9.50 1.13 -3.89
C ALA A 26 -8.74 1.05 -5.23
N LEU A 27 -7.41 1.02 -5.17
CA LEU A 27 -6.57 0.90 -6.36
C LEU A 27 -6.80 -0.43 -7.09
N LEU A 28 -6.87 -1.54 -6.34
CA LEU A 28 -7.17 -2.87 -6.88
C LEU A 28 -8.59 -2.99 -7.44
N ALA A 29 -9.55 -2.22 -6.93
CA ALA A 29 -10.89 -2.10 -7.48
C ALA A 29 -10.95 -1.22 -8.76
N GLY A 30 -9.80 -0.79 -9.29
CA GLY A 30 -9.69 0.02 -10.50
C GLY A 30 -9.89 1.53 -10.29
N LYS A 31 -9.96 2.01 -9.04
CA LYS A 31 -10.02 3.46 -8.78
C LYS A 31 -8.65 4.08 -8.96
N THR A 32 -8.60 5.24 -9.62
CA THR A 32 -7.38 6.04 -9.70
C THR A 32 -7.11 6.70 -8.35
N ILE A 33 -5.98 6.35 -7.74
CA ILE A 33 -5.50 6.99 -6.50
C ILE A 33 -4.24 7.80 -6.82
N LEU A 34 -4.16 9.01 -6.30
CA LEU A 34 -2.99 9.87 -6.42
C LEU A 34 -2.05 9.65 -5.23
N CYS A 35 -0.75 9.67 -5.49
CA CYS A 35 0.28 9.63 -4.46
C CYS A 35 0.22 10.90 -3.60
N GLU A 36 0.13 10.76 -2.29
CA GLU A 36 0.05 11.88 -1.35
C GLU A 36 1.30 12.79 -1.37
N HIS A 37 2.45 12.26 -1.80
CA HIS A 37 3.72 13.00 -1.84
C HIS A 37 3.96 13.78 -3.13
N CYS A 38 3.46 13.28 -4.27
CA CYS A 38 3.79 13.86 -5.58
C CYS A 38 2.58 14.15 -6.47
N GLY A 39 1.37 13.80 -6.02
CA GLY A 39 0.12 14.01 -6.74
C GLY A 39 -0.05 13.17 -8.01
N LYS A 40 0.94 12.32 -8.36
CA LYS A 40 0.86 11.46 -9.55
C LYS A 40 0.04 10.20 -9.26
N ALA A 41 -0.63 9.67 -10.28
CA ALA A 41 -1.38 8.43 -10.16
C ALA A 41 -0.49 7.25 -9.74
N LEU A 42 -0.97 6.45 -8.80
CA LEU A 42 -0.38 5.17 -8.43
C LEU A 42 -0.66 4.14 -9.51
N SER A 43 0.32 3.29 -9.78
CA SER A 43 0.20 2.17 -10.71
C SER A 43 0.28 0.87 -9.93
N ALA A 44 -0.66 -0.04 -10.17
CA ALA A 44 -0.64 -1.39 -9.63
C ALA A 44 -0.27 -2.38 -10.74
N LYS A 45 0.72 -3.23 -10.47
CA LYS A 45 1.04 -4.41 -11.27
C LYS A 45 0.64 -5.63 -10.47
N LEU A 46 -0.37 -6.35 -10.93
CA LEU A 46 -0.79 -7.60 -10.29
C LEU A 46 0.15 -8.75 -10.72
N PRO A 47 0.34 -9.75 -9.83
CA PRO A 47 1.07 -10.95 -10.20
C PRO A 47 0.35 -11.64 -11.37
N SER A 48 1.13 -12.18 -12.30
CA SER A 48 0.60 -12.89 -13.45
C SER A 48 1.10 -14.33 -13.42
N ALA A 49 0.29 -15.27 -13.92
CA ALA A 49 0.57 -16.71 -13.91
C ALA A 49 1.89 -17.14 -14.59
N LYS A 50 2.63 -16.21 -15.21
CA LYS A 50 3.89 -16.45 -15.93
C LYS A 50 5.14 -16.00 -15.14
N GLY A 51 5.10 -16.05 -13.80
CA GLY A 51 6.31 -15.96 -12.98
C GLY A 51 6.45 -14.71 -12.09
N ASP A 52 5.47 -13.80 -12.10
CA ASP A 52 5.37 -12.77 -11.05
C ASP A 52 4.55 -13.36 -9.90
N VAL A 53 5.21 -13.70 -8.79
CA VAL A 53 4.56 -14.20 -7.56
C VAL A 53 4.00 -13.04 -6.72
N VAL A 54 4.44 -11.82 -7.02
CA VAL A 54 4.27 -10.66 -6.16
C VAL A 54 3.62 -9.51 -6.93
N GLY A 55 2.58 -8.91 -6.35
CA GLY A 55 2.00 -7.66 -6.86
C GLY A 55 2.79 -6.45 -6.38
N THR A 56 2.81 -5.37 -7.15
CA THR A 56 3.46 -4.12 -6.73
C THR A 56 2.55 -2.92 -6.96
N ILE A 57 2.57 -1.98 -6.01
CA ILE A 57 1.95 -0.67 -6.15
C ILE A 57 3.06 0.37 -6.06
N ARG A 58 3.27 1.09 -7.16
CA ARG A 58 4.34 2.08 -7.25
C ARG A 58 3.84 3.39 -7.83
N CYS A 59 4.38 4.49 -7.33
CA CYS A 59 4.26 5.78 -8.00
C CYS A 59 5.43 5.98 -8.98
N ALA A 60 5.22 6.73 -10.05
CA ALA A 60 6.25 6.97 -11.08
C ALA A 60 7.54 7.64 -10.56
N LYS A 61 7.48 8.31 -9.39
CA LYS A 61 8.63 8.99 -8.76
C LYS A 61 9.33 8.13 -7.68
N GLY A 62 8.78 6.97 -7.32
CA GLY A 62 9.28 6.13 -6.21
C GLY A 62 8.95 6.59 -4.79
N CYS A 63 8.07 7.60 -4.61
CA CYS A 63 7.57 8.03 -3.29
C CYS A 63 6.76 6.96 -2.55
N THR A 64 6.07 6.10 -3.29
CA THR A 64 5.31 4.97 -2.77
C THR A 64 5.79 3.74 -3.50
N ASP A 65 6.28 2.76 -2.75
CA ASP A 65 6.69 1.44 -3.21
C ASP A 65 6.13 0.42 -2.23
N ILE A 66 5.11 -0.32 -2.65
CA ILE A 66 4.41 -1.30 -1.83
C ILE A 66 4.46 -2.63 -2.58
N GLU A 67 4.93 -3.64 -1.89
CA GLU A 67 4.94 -5.02 -2.35
C GLU A 67 3.74 -5.76 -1.76
N LEU A 68 2.99 -6.47 -2.60
CA LEU A 68 1.81 -7.24 -2.25
C LEU A 68 2.14 -8.71 -2.43
N GLU A 69 2.36 -9.39 -1.32
CA GLU A 69 2.41 -10.84 -1.31
C GLU A 69 0.99 -11.37 -1.50
N ALA A 70 0.74 -12.00 -2.64
CA ALA A 70 -0.50 -12.73 -2.85
C ALA A 70 -0.27 -14.17 -2.41
N ASP A 71 -1.06 -14.64 -1.46
CA ASP A 71 -1.21 -16.07 -1.21
C ASP A 71 -1.97 -16.65 -2.41
N ILE A 72 -1.23 -17.03 -3.46
CA ILE A 72 -1.79 -17.70 -4.62
C ILE A 72 -2.13 -19.11 -4.14
N ALA A 73 -3.32 -19.27 -3.53
CA ALA A 73 -3.81 -20.55 -3.07
C ALA A 73 -3.68 -21.55 -4.24
N SER A 74 -2.74 -22.47 -4.09
CA SER A 74 -2.54 -23.59 -4.99
C SER A 74 -3.75 -24.50 -4.81
N ASN A 75 -4.72 -24.39 -5.70
CA ASN A 75 -5.84 -25.33 -5.79
C ASN A 75 -5.87 -26.00 -7.15
#